data_AF-A0A0D7QDY4-F1
#
_entry.id   AF-A0A0D7QDY4-F1
#
_cell.length_a   1.000
_cell.length_b   1.000
_cell.length_c   1.000
_cell.angle_alpha   90.00
_cell.angle_beta   90.00
_cell.angle_gamma   90.00
#
_symmetry.space_group_name_H-M   'P 1'
#
loop_
_entity.id
_entity.type
_entity.pdbx_description
1 polymer ?
#
loop_
_entity_poly.entity_id
_entity_poly.type
_entity_poly.pdbx_seq_one_letter_code
_entity_poly.pdbx_strand_id
1 'polypeptide(L)' 'MAKKIAKKIAKKDLDGRHRDKTGRIDKKHGNTLVGSLRKTYGEHFAAGRRKDMMLKTLLAEMDTDSLHAYLRKHHK' A
#
# COMPACT_ATOMS: atom_id res chain seq x y z
N MET A 1 -45.56 -14.92 -22.48
CA MET A 1 -44.18 -15.12 -22.93
C MET A 1 -43.34 -13.90 -22.51
N ALA A 2 -42.09 -14.12 -22.12
CA ALA A 2 -41.35 -13.34 -21.13
C ALA A 2 -40.94 -11.90 -21.54
N LYS A 3 -41.09 -10.96 -20.59
CA LYS A 3 -40.37 -9.68 -20.54
C LYS A 3 -38.94 -9.91 -20.04
N LYS A 4 -37.93 -9.39 -20.75
CA LYS A 4 -36.78 -8.60 -20.24
C LYS A 4 -35.63 -8.59 -21.26
N ILE A 5 -35.40 -7.44 -21.89
CA ILE A 5 -34.09 -7.11 -22.48
C ILE A 5 -33.40 -6.17 -21.48
N ALA A 6 -32.58 -6.74 -20.60
CA ALA A 6 -31.69 -5.96 -19.74
C ALA A 6 -30.36 -5.79 -20.49
N LYS A 7 -30.22 -4.68 -21.21
CA LYS A 7 -28.93 -4.24 -21.77
C LYS A 7 -28.05 -3.79 -20.61
N LYS A 8 -27.23 -4.71 -20.09
CA LYS A 8 -26.26 -4.43 -19.02
C LYS A 8 -25.15 -3.53 -19.58
N ILE A 9 -25.21 -2.27 -19.20
CA ILE A 9 -24.09 -1.32 -19.30
C ILE A 9 -22.98 -1.85 -18.41
N ALA A 10 -21.84 -2.21 -19.00
CA ALA A 10 -20.57 -2.24 -18.30
C ALA A 10 -19.52 -1.81 -19.32
N LYS A 11 -19.34 -0.48 -19.39
CA LYS A 11 -18.15 0.14 -19.94
C LYS A 11 -16.95 -0.57 -19.31
N LYS A 12 -16.32 -1.46 -20.07
CA LYS A 12 -15.11 -2.16 -19.66
C LYS A 12 -14.00 -1.13 -19.78
N ASP A 13 -13.93 -0.25 -18.79
CA ASP A 13 -12.87 0.74 -18.70
C ASP A 13 -11.53 -0.01 -18.75
N LEU A 14 -10.74 0.46 -19.71
CA LEU A 14 -9.48 -0.09 -20.17
C LEU A 14 -8.40 0.22 -19.15
N ASP A 15 -8.35 -0.57 -18.08
CA ASP A 15 -7.10 -0.99 -17.47
C ASP A 15 -7.41 -1.98 -16.36
N GLY A 16 -6.87 -3.19 -16.45
CA GLY A 16 -6.88 -4.17 -15.37
C GLY A 16 -6.07 -3.74 -14.14
N ARG A 17 -5.83 -2.44 -13.97
CA ARG A 17 -5.24 -1.82 -12.79
C ARG A 17 -6.27 -1.86 -11.66
N HIS A 18 -6.41 -3.05 -11.09
CA HIS A 18 -7.07 -3.21 -9.80
C HIS A 18 -6.26 -2.44 -8.77
N ARG A 19 -6.79 -1.29 -8.33
CA ARG A 19 -6.22 -0.57 -7.19
C ARG A 19 -6.67 -1.36 -5.96
N ASP A 20 -5.76 -2.10 -5.34
CA ASP A 20 -6.07 -2.84 -4.13
C ASP A 20 -6.62 -1.88 -3.06
N LYS A 21 -7.93 -1.99 -2.83
CA LYS A 21 -8.67 -1.18 -1.85
C LYS A 21 -8.35 -1.56 -0.41
N THR A 22 -7.55 -2.62 -0.21
CA THR A 22 -7.26 -3.19 1.10
C THR A 22 -6.16 -2.43 1.86
N GLY A 23 -5.58 -1.38 1.30
CA GLY A 23 -4.58 -0.54 1.98
C GLY A 23 -3.30 -1.28 2.37
N ARG A 24 -3.16 -2.56 2.00
CA ARG A 24 -1.96 -3.35 2.19
C ARG A 24 -0.92 -2.84 1.20
N ILE A 25 0.08 -2.18 1.74
CA ILE A 25 1.25 -1.75 0.99
C ILE A 25 1.99 -3.03 0.60
N ASP A 26 1.81 -3.41 -0.66
CA ASP A 26 2.36 -4.64 -1.19
C ASP A 26 3.88 -4.66 -1.08
N LYS A 27 4.45 -5.85 -0.86
CA LYS A 27 5.90 -6.08 -0.61
C LYS A 27 6.79 -5.46 -1.70
N LYS A 28 6.24 -5.24 -2.90
CA LYS A 28 6.90 -4.69 -4.09
C LYS A 28 6.99 -3.16 -4.15
N HIS A 29 6.31 -2.42 -3.28
CA HIS A 29 6.31 -0.97 -3.34
C HIS A 29 7.37 -0.34 -2.43
N GLY A 30 8.65 -0.65 -2.67
CA GLY A 30 9.77 0.03 -2.03
C GLY A 30 9.75 1.56 -2.21
N ASN A 31 9.02 2.06 -3.21
CA ASN A 31 8.80 3.49 -3.47
C ASN A 31 7.67 4.10 -2.60
N THR A 32 7.06 3.34 -1.68
CA THR A 32 6.06 3.89 -0.78
C THR A 32 6.69 4.87 0.19
N LEU A 33 6.08 6.05 0.36
CA LEU A 33 6.58 7.04 1.28
C LEU A 33 6.30 6.66 2.73
N VAL A 34 7.25 6.94 3.63
CA VAL A 34 7.11 6.76 5.08
C VAL A 34 5.88 7.51 5.61
N GLY A 35 5.57 8.69 5.08
CA GLY A 35 4.37 9.44 5.44
C GLY A 35 3.08 8.72 5.08
N SER A 36 3.04 7.98 3.96
CA SER A 36 1.89 7.13 3.61
C SER A 36 1.78 5.94 4.56
N LEU A 37 2.91 5.33 4.93
CA LEU A 37 2.95 4.25 5.92
C LEU A 37 2.47 4.71 7.30
N ARG A 38 2.80 5.94 7.72
CA ARG A 38 2.32 6.52 8.98
C ARG A 38 0.81 6.69 9.03
N LYS A 39 0.15 6.95 7.89
CA LYS A 39 -1.32 7.00 7.84
C LYS A 39 -1.97 5.65 8.15
N THR A 40 -1.28 4.55 7.81
CA THR A 40 -1.78 3.19 8.02
C THR A 40 -1.35 2.59 9.36
N TYR A 41 -0.09 2.81 9.76
CA TYR A 41 0.54 2.18 10.93
C TYR A 41 0.69 3.11 12.14
N GLY A 42 0.32 4.39 12.01
CA GLY A 42 0.42 5.41 13.04
C GLY A 42 1.63 6.34 12.87
N GLU A 43 1.57 7.52 13.47
CA GLU A 43 2.64 8.54 13.38
C GLU A 43 3.98 8.06 13.95
N HIS A 44 3.93 7.12 14.90
CA HIS A 44 5.10 6.50 15.51
C HIS A 44 5.91 5.65 14.50
N PHE A 45 5.32 5.27 13.37
CA PHE A 45 6.00 4.50 12.34
C PHE A 45 7.21 5.29 11.81
N ALA A 46 8.41 4.72 12.00
CA ALA A 46 9.67 5.36 11.65
C ALA A 46 9.81 6.78 12.24
N ALA A 47 9.46 6.96 13.51
CA ALA A 47 9.63 8.23 14.21
C ALA A 47 11.06 8.78 14.05
N GLY A 48 11.19 10.09 13.80
CA GLY A 48 12.48 10.74 13.54
C GLY A 48 12.97 10.66 12.07
N ARG A 49 12.32 9.87 11.21
CA ARG A 49 12.63 9.86 9.76
C ARG A 49 11.75 10.84 8.98
N ARG A 50 12.25 11.27 7.82
CA ARG A 50 11.50 12.18 6.94
C ARG A 50 10.29 11.48 6.32
N LYS A 51 9.16 12.18 6.24
CA LYS A 51 7.89 11.63 5.70
C LYS A 51 7.94 11.34 4.20
N ASP A 52 8.82 12.01 3.46
CA ASP A 52 9.05 11.84 2.03
C ASP A 52 10.15 10.80 1.71
N MET A 53 10.73 10.17 2.74
CA MET A 53 11.63 9.03 2.55
C MET A 53 10.86 7.83 1.98
N MET A 54 11.50 7.09 1.07
CA MET A 54 10.95 5.85 0.54
C MET A 54 11.19 4.68 1.49
N LEU A 55 10.25 3.72 1.51
CA LEU A 55 10.32 2.51 2.30
C LEU A 55 11.62 1.74 2.03
N LYS A 56 12.06 1.63 0.78
CA LYS A 56 13.32 0.94 0.44
C LYS A 56 14.54 1.57 1.11
N THR A 57 14.59 2.89 1.21
CA THR A 57 15.68 3.62 1.86
C THR A 57 15.65 3.36 3.36
N LEU A 58 14.46 3.41 3.95
CA LEU A 58 14.27 3.08 5.35
C LEU A 58 14.68 1.64 5.67
N LEU A 59 14.28 0.68 4.83
CA LEU A 59 14.61 -0.73 5.00
C LEU A 59 16.13 -0.97 4.90
N ALA A 60 16.82 -0.28 3.99
CA ALA A 60 18.26 -0.33 3.85
C ALA A 60 19.01 0.31 5.04
N GLU A 61 18.53 1.45 5.56
CA GLU A 61 19.10 2.09 6.76
C GLU A 61 18.93 1.24 8.02
N MET A 62 17.84 0.48 8.12
CA MET A 62 17.48 -0.32 9.30
C MET A 62 17.90 -1.79 9.18
N ASP A 63 18.60 -2.16 8.11
CA ASP A 63 19.01 -3.53 7.79
C ASP A 63 17.84 -4.53 7.93
N THR A 64 16.74 -4.24 7.22
CA THR A 64 15.52 -5.05 7.23
C THR A 64 15.09 -5.42 5.81
N ASP A 65 14.77 -6.69 5.59
CA ASP A 65 14.47 -7.20 4.25
C ASP A 65 13.07 -6.82 3.73
N SER A 66 12.16 -6.44 4.64
CA SER A 66 10.77 -6.14 4.29
C SER A 66 10.05 -5.31 5.34
N LEU A 67 8.97 -4.65 4.93
CA LEU A 67 8.06 -3.93 5.82
C LEU A 67 7.59 -4.81 6.99
N HIS A 68 7.28 -6.09 6.74
CA HIS A 68 6.81 -6.99 7.78
C HIS A 68 7.92 -7.33 8.79
N ALA A 69 9.17 -7.50 8.33
CA ALA A 69 10.31 -7.68 9.22
C ALA A 69 10.56 -6.43 10.08
N TYR A 70 10.45 -5.24 9.48
CA TYR A 70 10.53 -3.98 10.19
C TYR A 70 9.43 -3.85 11.27
N LEU A 71 8.17 -4.12 10.92
CA LEU A 71 7.05 -4.03 11.87
C LEU A 71 7.24 -4.98 13.06
N ARG A 72 7.67 -6.23 12.85
CA ARG A 72 7.93 -7.15 13.98
C ARG A 72 9.02 -6.66 14.94
N LYS A 73 10.02 -5.92 14.44
CA LYS A 73 11.12 -5.40 15.25
C LYS A 73 10.77 -4.08 15.95
N HIS A 74 10.00 -3.21 15.29
CA HIS A 74 9.84 -1.80 15.70
C HIS A 74 8.40 -1.37 16.00
N HIS A 75 7.40 -2.20 15.68
CA HIS A 75 5.98 -1.91 15.91
C HIS A 75 5.42 -2.91 16.93
N LYS A 76 5.52 -2.55 18.21
CA LYS A 76 4.93 -3.23 19.36
C LYS A 76 4.00 -2.26 20.09
#